data_AF-A0A6I2F6Z6-F1
#
_entry.id   AF-A0A6I2F6Z6-F1
#
_cell.length_a   1.000
_cell.length_b   1.000
_cell.length_c   1.000
_cell.angle_alpha   90.00
_cell.angle_beta   90.00
_cell.angle_gamma   90.00
#
_symmetry.space_group_name_H-M   'P 1'
#
loop_
_entity.id
_entity.type
_entity.pdbx_description
1 polymer ?
#
loop_
_entity_poly.entity_id
_entity_poly.type
_entity_poly.pdbx_seq_one_letter_code
_entity_poly.pdbx_strand_id
1 'polypeptide(L)' 'MTDEPQFPDIRFLTPVDAEEAAATTAVLAAAIAAAPAVTEAAPSRDDRRWVRAGGAIRMPLTAGPGRWNSLGR' A
#
# COMPACT_ATOMS: atom_id res chain seq x y z
N MET A 1 5.07 -32.32 -15.95
CA MET A 1 4.77 -30.91 -16.22
C MET A 1 5.13 -30.18 -14.95
N THR A 2 6.38 -29.69 -14.88
CA THR A 2 6.93 -29.07 -13.67
C THR A 2 6.36 -27.66 -13.60
N ASP A 3 5.66 -27.36 -12.51
CA ASP A 3 5.16 -26.02 -12.22
C ASP A 3 6.38 -25.17 -11.86
N GLU A 4 6.92 -24.43 -12.84
CA GLU A 4 7.98 -23.47 -12.57
C GLU A 4 7.37 -22.37 -11.69
N PRO A 5 7.96 -22.04 -10.53
CA PRO A 5 7.46 -20.96 -9.71
C PRO A 5 7.45 -19.67 -10.52
N GLN A 6 6.25 -19.20 -10.83
CA GLN A 6 6.04 -17.96 -11.57
C GLN A 6 6.36 -16.80 -10.63
N PHE A 7 7.63 -16.37 -10.63
CA PHE A 7 8.04 -15.20 -9.87
C PHE A 7 7.48 -13.94 -10.53
N PRO A 8 6.95 -12.99 -9.74
CA PRO A 8 6.59 -11.69 -10.29
C PRO A 8 7.81 -11.00 -10.88
N ASP A 9 7.62 -10.29 -11.99
CA ASP A 9 8.65 -9.43 -12.58
C ASP A 9 8.85 -8.20 -11.66
N ILE A 10 9.84 -8.30 -10.76
CA ILE A 10 10.15 -7.25 -9.77
C ILE A 10 11.19 -6.32 -10.37
N ARG A 11 10.87 -5.02 -10.40
CA ARG A 11 11.79 -3.97 -10.84
C ARG A 11 12.07 -2.97 -9.72
N PHE A 12 13.35 -2.79 -9.39
CA PHE A 12 13.81 -1.73 -8.50
C PHE A 12 13.90 -0.40 -9.26
N LEU A 13 13.29 0.65 -8.72
CA LEU A 13 13.31 2.00 -9.32
C LEU A 13 14.49 2.85 -8.86
N THR A 14 15.20 2.40 -7.82
CA THR A 14 16.39 3.02 -7.26
C THR A 14 17.58 2.07 -7.39
N PRO A 15 18.82 2.59 -7.38
CA PRO A 15 19.99 1.73 -7.25
C PRO A 15 19.89 0.93 -5.95
N VAL A 16 20.08 -0.38 -6.06
CA VAL A 16 20.19 -1.34 -4.96
C VAL A 16 21.34 -2.28 -5.30
N ASP A 17 22.02 -2.82 -4.29
CA ASP A 17 23.02 -3.85 -4.54
C ASP A 17 22.40 -5.24 -4.77
N ALA A 18 23.22 -6.21 -5.13
CA ALA A 18 22.76 -7.56 -5.44
C ALA A 18 22.24 -8.32 -4.20
N GLU A 19 22.77 -8.02 -3.02
CA GLU A 19 22.38 -8.66 -1.77
C GLU A 19 21.00 -8.15 -1.32
N GLU A 20 20.82 -6.83 -1.34
CA GLU A 20 19.55 -6.15 -1.08
C GLU A 20 18.46 -6.62 -2.04
N ALA A 21 18.78 -6.73 -3.33
CA ALA A 21 17.86 -7.22 -4.35
C ALA A 21 17.43 -8.66 -4.08
N ALA A 22 18.36 -9.55 -3.72
CA ALA A 22 18.08 -10.93 -3.41
C ALA A 22 17.23 -11.08 -2.14
N ALA A 23 17.59 -10.37 -1.07
CA ALA A 23 16.84 -10.38 0.19
C ALA A 23 15.40 -9.88 0.00
N THR A 24 15.23 -8.75 -0.71
CA THR A 24 13.90 -8.19 -0.98
C THR A 24 13.05 -9.14 -1.84
N THR A 25 13.65 -9.73 -2.87
CA THR A 25 12.97 -10.70 -3.75
C THR A 25 12.51 -11.93 -2.96
N ALA A 26 13.35 -12.48 -2.08
CA ALA A 26 13.01 -13.62 -1.25
C ALA A 26 11.84 -13.30 -0.30
N VAL A 27 11.84 -12.12 0.32
CA VAL A 27 10.75 -11.67 1.19
C VAL A 27 9.45 -11.50 0.41
N LEU A 28 9.48 -10.86 -0.76
CA LEU A 28 8.28 -10.66 -1.58
C LEU A 28 7.72 -11.99 -2.12
N ALA A 29 8.59 -12.89 -2.56
CA ALA A 29 8.18 -14.23 -2.99
C ALA A 29 7.52 -15.00 -1.85
N ALA A 30 8.09 -14.96 -0.65
CA ALA A 30 7.51 -15.59 0.53
C ALA A 30 6.16 -14.95 0.92
N ALA A 31 6.05 -13.62 0.85
CA ALA A 31 4.81 -12.90 1.16
C ALA A 31 3.69 -13.24 0.16
N ILE A 32 4.01 -13.36 -1.14
CA ILE A 32 3.05 -13.75 -2.18
C ILE A 32 2.61 -15.20 -1.97
N ALA A 33 3.54 -16.11 -1.69
CA ALA A 33 3.21 -17.51 -1.43
C ALA A 33 2.36 -17.70 -0.15
N ALA A 34 2.58 -16.84 0.85
CA ALA A 34 1.83 -16.84 2.10
C ALA A 34 0.52 -16.04 2.04
N ALA A 35 0.29 -15.25 1.00
CA ALA A 35 -0.92 -14.46 0.88
C ALA A 35 -2.12 -15.40 0.70
N PRO A 36 -3.13 -15.37 1.60
CA PRO A 36 -4.37 -16.08 1.33
C PRO A 36 -4.96 -15.54 0.02
N ALA A 37 -5.64 -16.37 -0.77
CA ALA A 37 -6.34 -15.92 -1.96
C ALA A 37 -7.40 -14.88 -1.56
N VAL A 38 -7.01 -13.61 -1.54
CA VAL A 38 -7.91 -12.49 -1.30
C VAL A 38 -8.78 -12.42 -2.54
N THR A 39 -9.94 -13.07 -2.46
CA THR A 39 -11.04 -12.72 -3.34
C THR A 39 -11.32 -11.26 -3.03
N GLU A 40 -11.10 -10.40 -4.02
CA GLU A 40 -11.33 -8.96 -3.92
C GLU A 40 -12.80 -8.73 -3.53
N ALA A 41 -13.07 -8.71 -2.22
CA ALA A 41 -14.39 -8.45 -1.71
C ALA A 41 -14.66 -6.99 -2.01
N ALA A 42 -15.64 -6.73 -2.89
CA ALA A 42 -16.06 -5.39 -3.22
C ALA A 42 -16.25 -4.58 -1.92
N PRO A 43 -15.74 -3.35 -1.83
CA PRO A 43 -15.77 -2.58 -0.60
C PRO A 43 -17.22 -2.49 -0.11
N SER A 44 -17.40 -2.79 1.18
CA SER A 44 -18.70 -2.83 1.81
C SER A 44 -19.36 -1.45 1.71
N ARG A 45 -20.69 -1.40 1.78
CA ARG A 45 -21.44 -0.14 1.71
C ARG A 45 -21.05 0.85 2.82
N ASP A 46 -20.50 0.35 3.92
CA ASP A 46 -20.04 1.14 5.06
C ASP A 46 -18.70 1.83 4.79
N ASP A 47 -17.78 1.19 4.05
CA ASP A 47 -16.49 1.79 3.64
C ASP A 47 -16.69 3.04 2.77
N ARG A 48 -17.79 3.07 2.00
CA ARG A 48 -18.14 4.21 1.13
C ARG A 48 -18.49 5.49 1.90
N ARG A 49 -18.85 5.41 3.19
CA ARG A 49 -19.17 6.60 3.99
C ARG A 49 -17.91 7.43 4.27
N TRP A 50 -16.79 6.78 4.55
CA TRP A 50 -15.51 7.45 4.80
C TRP A 50 -14.86 7.91 3.50
N VAL A 51 -14.98 7.12 2.43
CA VAL A 51 -14.49 7.50 1.09
C VAL A 51 -15.19 8.76 0.58
N ARG A 52 -16.47 8.98 0.89
CA ARG A 52 -17.17 10.24 0.56
C ARG A 52 -16.70 11.45 1.37
N ALA A 53 -16.19 11.25 2.58
CA ALA A 53 -15.60 12.34 3.38
C ALA A 53 -14.26 12.82 2.77
N GLY A 54 -13.49 11.92 2.14
CA GLY A 54 -12.24 12.29 1.45
C GLY A 54 -12.42 13.23 0.25
N GLY A 55 -13.60 13.21 -0.39
CA GLY A 55 -13.95 14.14 -1.46
C GLY A 55 -14.17 15.59 -0.99
N ALA A 56 -14.29 15.83 0.31
CA ALA A 56 -14.43 17.17 0.89
C ALA A 56 -13.08 17.90 1.04
N ILE A 57 -11.94 17.19 0.95
CA ILE A 57 -10.60 17.77 1.01
C ILE A 57 -10.10 18.08 -0.40
N ARG A 58 -10.86 18.89 -1.15
CA ARG A 58 -10.37 19.48 -2.43
C ARG A 58 -9.85 20.89 -2.28
N MET A 59 -9.82 21.44 -1.07
CA MET A 59 -9.06 22.67 -0.83
C MET A 59 -7.66 22.31 -0.37
N PRO A 60 -6.61 22.85 -1.01
CA PRO A 60 -5.27 22.73 -0.50
C PRO A 60 -5.22 23.36 0.90
N LEU A 61 -4.74 22.59 1.87
CA LEU A 61 -4.51 23.08 3.23
C LEU A 61 -3.29 24.02 3.18
N THR A 62 -3.50 25.31 3.36
CA THR A 62 -2.40 26.28 3.46
C THR A 62 -1.71 26.10 4.81
N ALA A 63 -0.48 25.59 4.81
CA ALA A 63 0.36 25.58 6.01
C ALA A 63 0.75 27.02 6.37
N GLY A 64 0.23 27.54 7.49
CA GLY A 64 0.63 28.83 8.06
C GLY A 64 1.19 28.64 9.48
N PRO A 65 2.02 29.56 9.98
CA PRO A 65 2.54 29.50 11.34
C PRO A 65 1.39 29.58 12.35
N GLY A 66 1.02 28.41 12.88
CA GLY A 66 0.37 28.22 14.17
C GLY A 66 -1.14 28.48 14.25
N ARG A 67 -1.97 27.49 13.88
CA ARG A 67 -3.29 27.26 14.51
C ARG A 67 -3.66 25.78 14.52
N TRP A 68 -2.90 24.98 15.25
CA TRP A 68 -3.35 23.66 15.68
C TRP A 68 -4.08 23.85 17.00
N ASN A 69 -5.39 24.09 16.94
CA ASN A 69 -6.21 24.13 18.15
C ASN A 69 -6.43 22.68 18.60
N SER A 70 -5.59 22.19 19.51
CA SER A 70 -5.88 20.96 20.25
C SER A 70 -6.98 21.23 21.28
N LEU A 71 -8.23 21.28 20.85
CA LEU A 71 -9.38 21.32 21.75
C LEU A 71 -10.22 20.07 21.54
N GLY A 72 -9.71 18.96 22.08
CA GLY A 72 -10.53 17.88 22.57
C GLY A 72 -10.86 18.16 24.03
N ARG A 73 -12.06 18.67 24.31
CA ARG A 73 -12.77 18.47 25.57
C ARG A 73 -14.24 18.24 25.24
#